data_AF-A0A7K4H5D5-F1
#
_entry.id   AF-A0A7K4H5D5-F1
#
_cell.length_a   1.000
_cell.length_b   1.000
_cell.length_c   1.000
_cell.angle_alpha   90.00
_cell.angle_beta   90.00
_cell.angle_gamma   90.00
#
_symmetry.space_group_name_H-M   'P 1'
#
loop_
_entity.id
_entity.type
_entity.pdbx_description
1 polymer ?
#
loop_
_entity_poly.entity_id
_entity_poly.type
_entity_poly.pdbx_seq_one_letter_code
_entity_poly.pdbx_strand_id
1 'polypeptide(L)'
;MVFMIYYFDKNVIQGISNSNEFKGWLLSRRWFGDKSALSNLAFDVSLQYFEIIAERIFLTIIEVETPNYSKTYFLPLIYYGKIEAILDSSEKTHSNIVNLTENTFSKKLALTIENEQKVITLNLLEAEFCLFFWKKLLFDANISEKFPSLDLKLTLYNKQFEDEVNMRKVQNLIEAGLYPDRYEFSINQLGKGNTTNVLFSLNVSNKRAPEQKPISYVLKSYKDYSTSLEPSTLFVLVMNNFPNSPKIYGTIKVRDKETIGIIESVPNIGNLGDIFWTELNNMIDTEFKGIDSDYSKFNEKSNISQLIKEKCVETIEVSSEIGKFINNLHKSLILPSQIEYNLETVDSSTYLKIYTEKLNLMITELLSHMTDQPERAFFNLPKISSILIDIKDIIERFRSEFEEQKITIQPVHQDLHMEQILYNKVDNQYNFYFIDFEGDPQLSLEEKKGKFPIEKDLASFLRAFSYIKFNTLLRFIEKNIIRKDKYEVPEEILYNLYFRRAARPLKKILDILLNVLNIWESKLIGKILKNLKADYILITYFYIERALHELNYEILFRPNMIIIPILGLKEIIDKR
;
A
#
# COMPACT_ATOMS: atom_id res chain seq x y z
N MET A 1 -11.50 -13.79 -38.12
CA MET A 1 -10.96 -13.14 -36.90
C MET A 1 -9.56 -13.63 -36.56
N VAL A 2 -9.26 -14.95 -36.65
CA VAL A 2 -7.94 -15.55 -36.34
C VAL A 2 -6.76 -14.92 -37.12
N PHE A 3 -6.95 -14.52 -38.39
CA PHE A 3 -5.90 -13.89 -39.20
C PHE A 3 -5.59 -12.42 -38.81
N MET A 4 -6.48 -11.74 -38.10
CA MET A 4 -6.38 -10.29 -37.91
C MET A 4 -5.35 -9.90 -36.84
N ILE A 5 -5.01 -10.83 -35.94
CA ILE A 5 -4.07 -10.58 -34.85
C ILE A 5 -2.61 -10.51 -35.32
N TYR A 6 -2.28 -11.18 -36.44
CA TYR A 6 -0.95 -11.16 -37.04
C TYR A 6 -0.57 -9.79 -37.61
N TYR A 7 -1.53 -8.86 -37.74
CA TYR A 7 -1.28 -7.47 -38.15
C TYR A 7 -1.01 -6.54 -36.96
N PHE A 8 -1.18 -7.01 -35.71
CA PHE A 8 -0.78 -6.26 -34.52
C PHE A 8 0.64 -6.65 -34.13
N ASP A 9 1.61 -5.98 -34.74
CA ASP A 9 3.02 -6.09 -34.36
C ASP A 9 3.40 -5.03 -33.32
N LYS A 10 4.66 -5.12 -32.86
CA LYS A 10 5.23 -4.17 -31.91
C LYS A 10 5.12 -2.72 -32.39
N ASN A 11 5.27 -2.45 -33.69
CA ASN A 11 5.27 -1.08 -34.23
C ASN A 11 3.88 -0.47 -34.21
N VAL A 12 2.85 -1.24 -34.54
CA VAL A 12 1.46 -0.81 -34.48
C VAL A 12 1.10 -0.46 -33.03
N ILE A 13 1.40 -1.36 -32.08
CA ILE A 13 1.12 -1.10 -30.66
C ILE A 13 1.95 0.08 -30.14
N GLN A 14 3.21 0.23 -30.55
CA GLN A 14 4.06 1.38 -30.21
C GLN A 14 3.43 2.72 -30.63
N GLY A 15 2.92 2.79 -31.86
CA GLY A 15 2.25 3.99 -32.37
C GLY A 15 0.95 4.31 -31.61
N ILE A 16 0.18 3.28 -31.25
CA ILE A 16 -1.04 3.43 -30.45
C ILE A 16 -0.70 3.92 -29.03
N SER A 17 0.33 3.35 -28.41
CA SER A 17 0.75 3.71 -27.06
C SER A 17 1.19 5.17 -26.93
N ASN A 18 1.69 5.77 -28.02
CA ASN A 18 2.07 7.19 -28.04
C ASN A 18 0.92 8.16 -28.33
N SER A 19 -0.29 7.65 -28.61
CA SER A 19 -1.43 8.51 -28.86
C SER A 19 -1.99 9.13 -27.57
N ASN A 20 -2.52 10.35 -27.67
CA ASN A 20 -3.08 11.08 -26.53
C ASN A 20 -4.20 10.30 -25.84
N GLU A 21 -4.99 9.51 -26.58
CA GLU A 21 -6.06 8.70 -26.00
C GLU A 21 -5.49 7.57 -25.12
N PHE A 22 -4.42 6.91 -25.56
CA PHE A 22 -3.78 5.86 -24.76
C PHE A 22 -3.06 6.44 -23.55
N LYS A 23 -2.34 7.55 -23.72
CA LYS A 23 -1.71 8.29 -22.62
C LYS A 23 -2.73 8.76 -21.59
N GLY A 24 -3.88 9.28 -22.03
CA GLY A 24 -4.99 9.64 -21.15
C GLY A 24 -5.60 8.44 -20.43
N TRP A 25 -5.72 7.30 -21.11
CA TRP A 25 -6.14 6.04 -20.51
C TRP A 25 -5.15 5.55 -19.45
N LEU A 26 -3.84 5.62 -19.68
CA LEU A 26 -2.81 5.33 -18.67
C LEU A 26 -2.95 6.25 -17.45
N LEU A 27 -3.09 7.57 -17.64
CA LEU A 27 -3.30 8.52 -16.53
C LEU A 27 -4.57 8.24 -15.70
N SER A 28 -5.59 7.63 -16.31
CA SER A 28 -6.78 7.19 -15.58
C SER A 28 -6.50 6.04 -14.61
N ARG A 29 -5.43 5.26 -14.85
CA ARG A 29 -5.04 4.12 -14.01
C ARG A 29 -4.46 4.59 -12.70
N ARG A 30 -4.84 3.89 -11.63
CA ARG A 30 -4.43 4.27 -10.26
C ARG A 30 -2.97 3.90 -9.99
N TRP A 31 -2.49 2.81 -10.55
CA TRP A 31 -1.11 2.34 -10.43
C TRP A 31 -0.10 3.14 -11.29
N PHE A 32 -0.57 4.01 -12.18
CA PHE A 32 0.26 4.67 -13.18
C PHE A 32 0.81 6.02 -12.69
N GLY A 33 2.14 6.06 -12.51
CA GLY A 33 3.00 7.24 -12.50
C GLY A 33 2.66 8.42 -11.59
N ASP A 34 3.50 9.45 -11.65
CA ASP A 34 3.17 10.76 -11.08
C ASP A 34 2.22 11.49 -12.02
N LYS A 35 0.93 11.47 -11.66
CA LYS A 35 -0.13 12.09 -12.45
C LYS A 35 0.04 13.60 -12.59
N SER A 36 0.74 14.25 -11.67
CA SER A 36 0.96 15.70 -11.73
C SER A 36 1.97 16.04 -12.83
N ALA A 37 3.13 15.39 -12.81
CA ALA A 37 4.20 15.58 -13.80
C ALA A 37 3.80 15.13 -15.21
N LEU A 38 2.93 14.12 -15.31
CA LEU A 38 2.51 13.52 -16.59
C LEU A 38 1.18 14.07 -17.13
N SER A 39 0.53 15.00 -16.42
CA SER A 39 -0.83 15.49 -16.71
C SER A 39 -0.99 16.15 -18.09
N ASN A 40 0.08 16.74 -18.62
CA ASN A 40 0.08 17.42 -19.92
C ASN A 40 0.19 16.46 -21.13
N LEU A 41 0.28 15.15 -20.89
CA LEU A 41 0.47 14.09 -21.90
C LEU A 41 1.78 14.22 -22.72
N ALA A 42 2.69 15.11 -22.32
CA ALA A 42 3.98 15.34 -22.97
C ALA A 42 5.05 14.36 -22.45
N PHE A 43 4.72 13.07 -22.50
CA PHE A 43 5.63 11.97 -22.21
C PHE A 43 5.57 10.96 -23.35
N ASP A 44 6.67 10.26 -23.62
CA ASP A 44 6.72 9.20 -24.62
C ASP A 44 6.50 7.84 -23.97
N VAL A 45 5.93 6.90 -24.72
CA VAL A 45 5.70 5.53 -24.28
C VAL A 45 6.45 4.59 -25.22
N SER A 46 7.45 3.87 -24.74
CA SER A 46 8.24 2.90 -25.51
C SER A 46 7.93 1.45 -25.09
N LEU A 47 7.82 0.53 -26.05
CA LEU A 47 7.64 -0.90 -25.80
C LEU A 47 9.01 -1.56 -25.64
N GLN A 48 9.42 -1.77 -24.40
CA GLN A 48 10.67 -2.47 -24.06
C GLN A 48 10.58 -3.98 -24.26
N TYR A 49 9.37 -4.52 -24.23
CA TYR A 49 9.09 -5.92 -24.52
C TYR A 49 7.67 -6.06 -25.06
N PHE A 50 7.50 -6.94 -26.05
CA PHE A 50 6.22 -7.24 -26.67
C PHE A 50 6.25 -8.69 -27.16
N GLU A 51 5.37 -9.53 -26.62
CA GLU A 51 5.17 -10.89 -27.08
C GLU A 51 3.70 -11.27 -27.09
N ILE A 52 3.28 -12.05 -28.09
CA ILE A 52 1.92 -12.57 -28.19
C ILE A 52 1.93 -14.01 -27.67
N ILE A 53 1.51 -14.20 -26.42
CA ILE A 53 1.62 -15.50 -25.75
C ILE A 53 0.44 -16.45 -26.00
N ALA A 54 -0.72 -15.89 -26.38
CA ALA A 54 -1.91 -16.63 -26.72
C ALA A 54 -2.76 -15.81 -27.71
N GLU A 55 -3.80 -16.42 -28.28
CA GLU A 55 -4.77 -15.68 -29.09
C GLU A 55 -5.31 -14.50 -28.26
N ARG A 56 -4.89 -13.28 -28.64
CA ARG A 56 -5.29 -11.97 -28.08
C ARG A 56 -4.53 -11.46 -26.87
N ILE A 57 -3.62 -12.23 -26.27
CA ILE A 57 -2.87 -11.78 -25.09
C ILE A 57 -1.51 -11.22 -25.53
N PHE A 58 -1.33 -9.93 -25.31
CA PHE A 58 -0.07 -9.22 -25.52
C PHE A 58 0.60 -9.04 -24.16
N LEU A 59 1.74 -9.71 -23.94
CA LEU A 59 2.61 -9.35 -22.83
C LEU A 59 3.41 -8.13 -23.25
N THR A 60 3.23 -7.03 -22.52
CA THR A 60 3.96 -5.80 -22.81
C THR A 60 4.67 -5.28 -21.58
N ILE A 61 5.88 -4.76 -21.80
CA ILE A 61 6.57 -3.91 -20.85
C ILE A 61 6.71 -2.56 -21.53
N ILE A 62 6.07 -1.55 -20.95
CA ILE A 62 6.14 -0.18 -21.44
C ILE A 62 7.11 0.62 -20.59
N GLU A 63 7.86 1.52 -21.18
CA GLU A 63 8.63 2.53 -20.48
C GLU A 63 8.06 3.91 -20.82
N VAL A 64 7.85 4.71 -19.78
CA VAL A 64 7.29 6.05 -19.89
C VAL A 64 8.38 7.05 -19.57
N GLU A 65 8.65 7.93 -20.52
CA GLU A 65 9.78 8.84 -20.47
C GLU A 65 9.36 10.31 -20.65
N THR A 66 9.99 11.16 -19.85
CA THR A 66 10.11 12.61 -20.06
C THR A 66 11.58 12.98 -19.87
N PRO A 67 12.03 14.20 -20.19
CA PRO A 67 13.42 14.60 -19.95
C PRO A 67 13.92 14.39 -18.51
N ASN A 68 13.02 14.39 -17.52
CA ASN A 68 13.36 14.29 -16.10
C ASN A 68 12.75 13.07 -15.39
N TYR A 69 12.13 12.14 -16.14
CA TYR A 69 11.42 11.00 -15.57
C TYR A 69 11.51 9.81 -16.52
N SER A 70 11.93 8.65 -16.03
CA SER A 70 11.71 7.38 -16.72
C SER A 70 11.18 6.35 -15.73
N LYS A 71 10.14 5.62 -16.13
CA LYS A 71 9.61 4.50 -15.35
C LYS A 71 9.07 3.40 -16.25
N THR A 72 9.39 2.17 -15.91
CA THR A 72 8.97 0.99 -16.66
C THR A 72 7.82 0.26 -15.96
N TYR A 73 6.83 -0.22 -16.72
CA TYR A 73 5.64 -0.88 -16.23
C TYR A 73 5.38 -2.21 -16.94
N PHE A 74 4.98 -3.23 -16.18
CA PHE A 74 4.41 -4.46 -16.71
C PHE A 74 2.92 -4.25 -16.98
N LEU A 75 2.53 -4.36 -18.25
CA LEU A 75 1.17 -4.07 -18.71
C LEU A 75 0.72 -5.15 -19.70
N PRO A 76 0.30 -6.33 -19.22
CA PRO A 76 -0.28 -7.32 -20.11
C PRO A 76 -1.63 -6.79 -20.61
N LEU A 77 -1.86 -6.87 -21.92
CA LEU A 77 -3.06 -6.37 -22.60
C LEU A 77 -3.77 -7.52 -23.30
N ILE A 78 -5.09 -7.47 -23.33
CA ILE A 78 -5.92 -8.40 -24.08
C ILE A 78 -6.74 -7.66 -25.12
N TYR A 79 -6.62 -8.10 -26.37
CA TYR A 79 -7.46 -7.61 -27.47
C TYR A 79 -8.80 -8.36 -27.52
N TYR A 80 -9.89 -7.65 -27.77
CA TYR A 80 -11.17 -8.31 -28.06
C TYR A 80 -11.98 -7.63 -29.16
N GLY A 81 -12.58 -8.44 -30.03
CA GLY A 81 -13.62 -7.98 -30.94
C GLY A 81 -14.99 -7.88 -30.25
N LYS A 82 -15.30 -8.88 -29.44
CA LYS A 82 -16.48 -8.95 -28.57
C LYS A 82 -16.02 -9.36 -27.18
N ILE A 83 -16.47 -8.67 -26.14
CA ILE A 83 -15.97 -8.86 -24.78
C ILE A 83 -16.28 -10.28 -24.26
N GLU A 84 -17.40 -10.86 -24.68
CA GLU A 84 -17.81 -12.21 -24.34
C GLU A 84 -16.84 -13.29 -24.84
N ALA A 85 -15.99 -12.96 -25.81
CA ALA A 85 -15.00 -13.86 -26.39
C ALA A 85 -13.70 -13.94 -25.56
N ILE A 86 -13.56 -13.10 -24.53
CA ILE A 86 -12.46 -13.12 -23.56
C ILE A 86 -12.94 -13.36 -22.13
N LEU A 87 -14.23 -13.66 -21.94
CA LEU A 87 -14.83 -13.96 -20.64
C LEU A 87 -15.15 -15.44 -20.51
N ASP A 88 -14.79 -16.01 -19.36
CA ASP A 88 -15.29 -17.33 -18.96
C ASP A 88 -16.78 -17.25 -18.58
N SER A 89 -17.45 -18.40 -18.51
CA SER A 89 -18.89 -18.47 -18.22
C SER A 89 -19.23 -17.85 -16.86
N SER A 90 -18.34 -18.01 -15.87
CA SER A 90 -18.47 -17.42 -14.54
C SER A 90 -18.34 -15.88 -14.52
N GLU A 91 -17.77 -15.29 -15.57
CA GLU A 91 -17.54 -13.84 -15.66
C GLU A 91 -18.63 -13.10 -16.44
N LYS A 92 -19.52 -13.81 -17.14
CA LYS A 92 -20.57 -13.26 -18.02
C LYS A 92 -21.77 -12.69 -17.26
N THR A 93 -21.50 -11.88 -16.26
CA THR A 93 -22.52 -11.10 -15.56
C THR A 93 -22.61 -9.70 -16.17
N HIS A 94 -23.81 -9.10 -16.16
CA HIS A 94 -24.00 -7.74 -16.68
C HIS A 94 -23.07 -6.72 -15.99
N SER A 95 -22.96 -6.80 -14.66
CA SER A 95 -22.10 -5.92 -13.87
C SER A 95 -20.63 -6.04 -14.27
N ASN A 96 -20.12 -7.26 -14.47
CA ASN A 96 -18.73 -7.46 -14.88
C ASN A 96 -18.50 -6.92 -16.29
N ILE A 97 -19.40 -7.20 -17.23
CA ILE A 97 -19.30 -6.72 -18.61
C ILE A 97 -19.23 -5.19 -18.65
N VAL A 98 -20.10 -4.50 -17.90
CA VAL A 98 -20.07 -3.02 -17.80
C VAL A 98 -18.73 -2.56 -17.25
N ASN A 99 -18.28 -3.10 -16.12
CA ASN A 99 -17.00 -2.71 -15.50
C ASN A 99 -15.80 -2.93 -16.43
N LEU A 100 -15.73 -4.08 -17.11
CA LEU A 100 -14.63 -4.37 -18.05
C LEU A 100 -14.68 -3.45 -19.28
N THR A 101 -15.87 -3.10 -19.75
CA THR A 101 -16.05 -2.16 -20.86
C THR A 101 -15.60 -0.76 -20.47
N GLU A 102 -15.95 -0.26 -19.28
CA GLU A 102 -15.49 1.03 -18.74
C GLU A 102 -13.97 1.08 -18.57
N ASN A 103 -13.35 -0.08 -18.30
CA ASN A 103 -11.90 -0.23 -18.19
C ASN A 103 -11.22 -0.53 -19.54
N THR A 104 -11.92 -0.52 -20.67
CA THR A 104 -11.30 -0.81 -21.97
C THR A 104 -10.78 0.47 -22.63
N PHE A 105 -9.54 0.42 -23.15
CA PHE A 105 -9.05 1.37 -24.15
C PHE A 105 -9.58 0.99 -25.53
N SER A 106 -10.24 1.91 -26.23
CA SER A 106 -10.80 1.64 -27.57
C SER A 106 -10.30 2.64 -28.60
N LYS A 107 -9.83 2.18 -29.75
CA LYS A 107 -9.39 3.03 -30.87
C LYS A 107 -9.71 2.42 -32.22
N LYS A 108 -10.18 3.23 -33.17
CA LYS A 108 -10.33 2.81 -34.57
C LYS A 108 -9.01 2.98 -35.31
N LEU A 109 -8.61 1.95 -36.04
CA LEU A 109 -7.37 1.91 -36.82
C LEU A 109 -7.70 1.61 -38.28
N ALA A 110 -7.14 2.38 -39.19
CA ALA A 110 -7.13 2.05 -40.61
C ALA A 110 -5.83 1.29 -40.90
N LEU A 111 -5.95 0.00 -41.24
CA LEU A 111 -4.83 -0.86 -41.60
C LEU A 111 -4.97 -1.30 -43.05
N THR A 112 -3.86 -1.30 -43.79
CA THR A 112 -3.82 -1.89 -45.14
C THR A 112 -3.51 -3.37 -45.01
N ILE A 113 -4.51 -4.21 -45.28
CA ILE A 113 -4.42 -5.66 -45.20
C ILE A 113 -4.64 -6.20 -46.62
N GLU A 114 -3.67 -6.93 -47.17
CA GLU A 114 -3.77 -7.54 -48.51
C GLU A 114 -4.15 -6.51 -49.62
N ASN A 115 -3.58 -5.31 -49.55
CA ASN A 115 -3.85 -4.15 -50.44
C ASN A 115 -5.26 -3.54 -50.34
N GLU A 116 -6.05 -3.90 -49.33
CA GLU A 116 -7.32 -3.23 -49.01
C GLU A 116 -7.21 -2.44 -47.70
N GLN A 117 -7.75 -1.22 -47.67
CA GLN A 117 -7.89 -0.49 -46.41
C GLN A 117 -9.06 -1.06 -45.60
N LYS A 118 -8.76 -1.54 -44.39
CA LYS A 118 -9.74 -2.04 -43.44
C LYS A 118 -9.70 -1.19 -42.18
N VAL A 119 -10.89 -0.75 -41.74
CA VAL A 119 -11.06 -0.07 -40.45
C VAL A 119 -11.39 -1.12 -39.39
N ILE A 120 -10.54 -1.23 -38.38
CA ILE A 120 -10.68 -2.17 -37.27
C ILE A 120 -10.84 -1.37 -35.99
N THR A 121 -11.73 -1.84 -35.10
CA THR A 121 -11.79 -1.32 -33.73
C THR A 121 -10.87 -2.16 -32.86
N LEU A 122 -9.86 -1.50 -32.30
CA LEU A 122 -8.94 -2.07 -31.33
C LEU A 122 -9.49 -1.80 -29.92
N ASN A 123 -9.99 -2.83 -29.27
CA ASN A 123 -10.37 -2.78 -27.86
C ASN A 123 -9.30 -3.51 -27.06
N LEU A 124 -8.58 -2.79 -26.20
CA LEU A 124 -7.55 -3.30 -25.31
C LEU A 124 -8.02 -3.18 -23.87
N LEU A 125 -7.99 -4.29 -23.15
CA LEU A 125 -8.23 -4.35 -21.72
C LEU A 125 -6.92 -4.80 -21.05
N GLU A 126 -6.69 -4.41 -19.80
CA GLU A 126 -5.63 -5.02 -18.99
C GLU A 126 -5.94 -6.52 -18.82
N ALA A 127 -5.07 -7.39 -19.32
CA ALA A 127 -5.38 -8.82 -19.46
C ALA A 127 -5.74 -9.47 -18.12
N GLU A 128 -5.15 -8.99 -17.04
CA GLU A 128 -5.29 -9.49 -15.67
C GLU A 128 -6.72 -9.37 -15.11
N PHE A 129 -7.58 -8.54 -15.71
CA PHE A 129 -8.97 -8.43 -15.30
C PHE A 129 -9.84 -9.64 -15.69
N CYS A 130 -9.32 -10.53 -16.55
CA CYS A 130 -10.07 -11.68 -17.04
C CYS A 130 -9.45 -12.98 -16.55
N LEU A 131 -10.29 -13.91 -16.08
CA LEU A 131 -9.91 -15.29 -15.77
C LEU A 131 -9.27 -15.99 -16.98
N PHE A 132 -9.66 -15.58 -18.19
CA PHE A 132 -9.03 -16.03 -19.44
C PHE A 132 -7.50 -15.87 -19.44
N PHE A 133 -6.99 -14.72 -18.99
CA PHE A 133 -5.54 -14.48 -18.89
C PHE A 133 -4.88 -15.42 -17.88
N TRP A 134 -5.42 -15.47 -16.66
CA TRP A 134 -4.83 -16.28 -15.59
C TRP A 134 -4.85 -17.77 -15.88
N LYS A 135 -5.93 -18.29 -16.48
CA LYS A 135 -6.00 -19.68 -16.92
C LYS A 135 -4.96 -20.00 -17.97
N LYS A 136 -4.79 -19.10 -18.95
CA LYS A 136 -3.78 -19.27 -19.99
C LYS A 136 -2.37 -19.25 -19.40
N LEU A 137 -2.07 -18.25 -18.60
CA LEU A 137 -0.74 -18.05 -18.05
C LEU A 137 -0.31 -19.16 -17.07
N LEU A 138 -1.23 -19.65 -16.24
CA LEU A 138 -0.91 -20.63 -15.18
C LEU A 138 -1.08 -22.09 -15.62
N PHE A 139 -2.01 -22.38 -16.53
CA PHE A 139 -2.48 -23.74 -16.78
C PHE A 139 -2.42 -24.17 -18.26
N ASP A 140 -2.01 -23.31 -19.20
CA ASP A 140 -1.83 -23.71 -20.60
C ASP A 140 -0.44 -24.29 -20.84
N ALA A 141 -0.40 -25.59 -21.13
CA ALA A 141 0.83 -26.31 -21.43
C ALA A 141 1.64 -25.65 -22.55
N ASN A 142 0.98 -25.16 -23.62
CA ASN A 142 1.66 -24.56 -24.77
C ASN A 142 2.40 -23.27 -24.42
N ILE A 143 1.92 -22.51 -23.43
CA ILE A 143 2.61 -21.31 -22.95
C ILE A 143 3.76 -21.73 -22.04
N SER A 144 3.49 -22.65 -21.10
CA SER A 144 4.50 -23.10 -20.12
C SER A 144 5.73 -23.74 -20.77
N GLU A 145 5.55 -24.53 -21.84
CA GLU A 145 6.65 -25.12 -22.60
C GLU A 145 7.46 -24.09 -23.38
N LYS A 146 6.83 -22.96 -23.74
CA LYS A 146 7.47 -21.84 -24.44
C LYS A 146 8.07 -20.80 -23.50
N PHE A 147 7.92 -20.94 -22.18
CA PHE A 147 8.44 -19.97 -21.21
C PHE A 147 9.88 -19.55 -21.51
N PRO A 148 10.86 -20.46 -21.73
CA PRO A 148 12.22 -20.06 -22.05
C PRO A 148 12.34 -19.22 -23.34
N SER A 149 11.57 -19.56 -24.37
CA SER A 149 11.59 -18.83 -25.65
C SER A 149 10.88 -17.48 -25.60
N LEU A 150 10.02 -17.27 -24.61
CA LEU A 150 9.30 -16.03 -24.36
C LEU A 150 10.02 -15.16 -23.32
N ASP A 151 11.22 -15.51 -22.88
CA ASP A 151 11.88 -14.87 -21.72
C ASP A 151 10.98 -14.88 -20.45
N LEU A 152 10.14 -15.91 -20.30
CA LEU A 152 9.29 -16.15 -19.14
C LEU A 152 9.86 -17.26 -18.26
N LYS A 153 9.55 -17.21 -16.97
CA LYS A 153 9.90 -18.29 -16.05
C LYS A 153 8.89 -18.41 -14.91
N LEU A 154 8.28 -19.58 -14.76
CA LEU A 154 7.52 -19.95 -13.55
C LEU A 154 8.46 -20.58 -12.54
N THR A 155 8.50 -20.03 -11.33
CA THR A 155 9.25 -20.58 -10.19
C THR A 155 8.27 -21.01 -9.11
N LEU A 156 8.33 -22.27 -8.68
CA LEU A 156 7.53 -22.78 -7.57
C LEU A 156 8.41 -22.96 -6.33
N TYR A 157 7.90 -22.57 -5.15
CA TYR A 157 8.68 -22.59 -3.90
C TYR A 157 8.40 -23.85 -3.07
N ASN A 158 9.26 -24.86 -3.24
CA ASN A 158 9.02 -26.19 -2.67
C ASN A 158 9.16 -26.32 -1.15
N LYS A 159 9.78 -25.34 -0.49
CA LYS A 159 9.99 -25.37 0.97
C LYS A 159 8.74 -24.99 1.77
N GLN A 160 7.66 -24.60 1.10
CA GLN A 160 6.36 -24.31 1.72
C GLN A 160 5.52 -25.56 1.98
N PHE A 161 6.08 -26.73 1.68
CA PHE A 161 5.39 -28.02 1.73
C PHE A 161 5.57 -28.72 3.09
N GLU A 162 5.97 -28.00 4.14
CA GLU A 162 6.22 -28.63 5.44
C GLU A 162 4.93 -28.89 6.24
N ASP A 163 3.85 -28.14 5.97
CA ASP A 163 2.53 -28.40 6.58
C ASP A 163 1.51 -28.97 5.59
N GLU A 164 0.64 -29.85 6.09
CA GLU A 164 -0.33 -30.61 5.29
C GLU A 164 -1.33 -29.71 4.56
N VAL A 165 -1.71 -28.57 5.14
CA VAL A 165 -2.68 -27.64 4.55
C VAL A 165 -2.09 -26.97 3.31
N ASN A 166 -0.89 -26.42 3.41
CA ASN A 166 -0.22 -25.77 2.28
C ASN A 166 0.21 -26.78 1.21
N MET A 167 0.61 -27.99 1.59
CA MET A 167 0.82 -29.08 0.63
C MET A 167 -0.43 -29.35 -0.20
N ARG A 168 -1.59 -29.50 0.43
CA ARG A 168 -2.87 -29.72 -0.29
C ARG A 168 -3.21 -28.55 -1.20
N LYS A 169 -2.97 -27.31 -0.77
CA LYS A 169 -3.18 -26.12 -1.63
C LYS A 169 -2.25 -26.16 -2.85
N VAL A 170 -0.99 -26.52 -2.72
CA VAL A 170 -0.09 -26.56 -3.88
C VAL A 170 -0.39 -27.74 -4.79
N GLN A 171 -0.69 -28.92 -4.24
CA GLN A 171 -1.16 -30.08 -4.99
C GLN A 171 -2.40 -29.72 -5.81
N ASN A 172 -3.36 -29.02 -5.22
CA ASN A 172 -4.56 -28.56 -5.93
C ASN A 172 -4.21 -27.63 -7.11
N LEU A 173 -3.28 -26.70 -6.93
CA LEU A 173 -2.84 -25.81 -8.01
C LEU A 173 -2.16 -26.58 -9.16
N ILE A 174 -1.32 -27.55 -8.83
CA ILE A 174 -0.64 -28.41 -9.81
C ILE A 174 -1.65 -29.31 -10.53
N GLU A 175 -2.54 -29.97 -9.82
CA GLU A 175 -3.58 -30.83 -10.41
C GLU A 175 -4.54 -30.03 -11.29
N ALA A 176 -4.90 -28.81 -10.88
CA ALA A 176 -5.71 -27.90 -11.69
C ALA A 176 -4.98 -27.45 -12.96
N GLY A 177 -3.65 -27.32 -12.91
CA GLY A 177 -2.83 -27.09 -14.10
C GLY A 177 -2.74 -28.29 -15.04
N LEU A 178 -2.61 -29.49 -14.50
CA LEU A 178 -2.51 -30.72 -15.30
C LEU A 178 -3.86 -31.16 -15.89
N TYR A 179 -4.96 -30.91 -15.17
CA TYR A 179 -6.31 -31.37 -15.53
C TYR A 179 -7.36 -30.27 -15.39
N PRO A 180 -7.23 -29.13 -16.10
CA PRO A 180 -8.09 -27.96 -15.93
C PRO A 180 -9.58 -28.28 -16.14
N ASP A 181 -9.93 -29.25 -16.99
CA ASP A 181 -11.32 -29.65 -17.22
C ASP A 181 -12.01 -30.22 -15.96
N ARG A 182 -11.25 -30.75 -15.00
CA ARG A 182 -11.75 -31.28 -13.72
C ARG A 182 -12.07 -30.18 -12.72
N TYR A 183 -11.68 -28.94 -12.98
CA TYR A 183 -11.85 -27.82 -12.07
C TYR A 183 -12.72 -26.72 -12.68
N GLU A 184 -13.37 -25.99 -11.79
CA GLU A 184 -14.04 -24.73 -12.08
C GLU A 184 -13.25 -23.60 -11.43
N PHE A 185 -13.13 -22.49 -12.15
CA PHE A 185 -12.32 -21.36 -11.74
C PHE A 185 -13.18 -20.11 -11.65
N SER A 186 -12.96 -19.29 -10.62
CA SER A 186 -13.49 -17.93 -10.57
C SER A 186 -12.40 -16.96 -10.12
N ILE A 187 -12.53 -15.72 -10.57
CA ILE A 187 -11.63 -14.64 -10.19
C ILE A 187 -12.40 -13.46 -9.63
N ASN A 188 -11.87 -12.84 -8.58
CA ASN A 188 -12.42 -11.62 -8.01
C ASN A 188 -11.28 -10.63 -7.75
N GLN A 189 -11.41 -9.39 -8.20
CA GLN A 189 -10.44 -8.35 -7.86
C GLN A 189 -10.49 -8.05 -6.35
N LEU A 190 -9.32 -7.96 -5.72
CA LEU A 190 -9.17 -7.64 -4.30
C LEU A 190 -8.68 -6.20 -4.11
N GLY A 191 -8.98 -5.63 -2.94
CA GLY A 191 -8.54 -4.29 -2.54
C GLY A 191 -9.47 -3.15 -2.97
N LYS A 192 -9.32 -1.99 -2.33
CA LYS A 192 -10.11 -0.77 -2.60
C LYS A 192 -9.41 0.21 -3.58
N GLY A 193 -8.30 -0.23 -4.19
CA GLY A 193 -7.64 0.42 -5.32
C GLY A 193 -6.71 1.60 -5.01
N ASN A 194 -6.04 1.65 -3.86
CA ASN A 194 -4.96 2.64 -3.59
C ASN A 194 -3.56 2.00 -3.63
N THR A 195 -3.37 0.96 -4.44
CA THR A 195 -2.11 0.19 -4.49
C THR A 195 -1.43 0.37 -5.85
N THR A 196 -0.10 0.32 -5.84
CA THR A 196 0.75 0.22 -7.04
C THR A 196 0.54 -1.10 -7.78
N ASN A 197 -0.08 -2.10 -7.13
CA ASN A 197 -0.26 -3.45 -7.65
C ASN A 197 -1.73 -3.77 -7.93
N VAL A 198 -1.96 -4.80 -8.73
CA VAL A 198 -3.30 -5.35 -8.97
C VAL A 198 -3.40 -6.73 -8.34
N LEU A 199 -4.43 -6.93 -7.51
CA LEU A 199 -4.64 -8.14 -6.71
C LEU A 199 -5.91 -8.85 -7.14
N PHE A 200 -5.85 -10.17 -7.29
CA PHE A 200 -7.01 -11.00 -7.58
C PHE A 200 -7.05 -12.24 -6.70
N SER A 201 -8.24 -12.62 -6.22
CA SER A 201 -8.49 -13.93 -5.64
C SER A 201 -8.87 -14.91 -6.75
N LEU A 202 -8.04 -15.93 -6.96
CA LEU A 202 -8.36 -17.08 -7.80
C LEU A 202 -8.93 -18.19 -6.94
N ASN A 203 -10.15 -18.62 -7.23
CA ASN A 203 -10.80 -19.74 -6.55
C ASN A 203 -10.82 -20.95 -7.48
N VAL A 204 -10.36 -22.08 -6.97
CA VAL A 204 -10.25 -23.35 -7.71
C VAL A 204 -11.15 -24.39 -7.03
N SER A 205 -12.20 -24.82 -7.72
CA SER A 205 -13.20 -25.77 -7.22
C SER A 205 -13.10 -27.09 -7.98
N ASN A 206 -13.06 -28.22 -7.28
CA ASN A 206 -13.02 -29.53 -7.93
C ASN A 206 -14.43 -29.98 -8.32
N LYS A 207 -14.69 -30.15 -9.62
CA LYS A 207 -16.01 -30.57 -10.14
C LYS A 207 -16.43 -31.95 -9.67
N ARG A 208 -15.48 -32.82 -9.32
CA ARG A 208 -15.75 -34.18 -8.82
C ARG A 208 -16.10 -34.19 -7.33
N ALA A 209 -15.87 -33.10 -6.62
CA ALA A 209 -16.16 -32.96 -5.20
C ALA A 209 -16.84 -31.60 -4.93
N PRO A 210 -18.08 -31.39 -5.43
CA PRO A 210 -18.75 -30.08 -5.38
C PRO A 210 -19.05 -29.59 -3.97
N GLU A 211 -19.07 -30.48 -2.97
CA GLU A 211 -19.26 -30.12 -1.57
C GLU A 211 -17.99 -29.57 -0.89
N GLN A 212 -16.81 -29.78 -1.49
CA GLN A 212 -15.58 -29.20 -0.96
C GLN A 212 -15.52 -27.71 -1.27
N LYS A 213 -15.18 -26.91 -0.26
CA LYS A 213 -14.96 -25.48 -0.45
C LYS A 213 -13.83 -25.24 -1.47
N PRO A 214 -13.94 -24.20 -2.32
CA PRO A 214 -12.86 -23.82 -3.21
C PRO A 214 -11.57 -23.57 -2.45
N ILE A 215 -10.44 -23.91 -3.06
CA ILE A 215 -9.14 -23.44 -2.59
C ILE A 215 -8.84 -22.11 -3.27
N SER A 216 -8.53 -21.11 -2.44
CA SER A 216 -8.31 -19.73 -2.88
C SER A 216 -6.84 -19.37 -2.84
N TYR A 217 -6.38 -18.66 -3.88
CA TYR A 217 -5.05 -18.10 -4.02
C TYR A 217 -5.18 -16.60 -4.28
N VAL A 218 -4.16 -15.83 -3.92
CA VAL A 218 -4.04 -14.43 -4.31
C VAL A 218 -3.00 -14.32 -5.42
N LEU A 219 -3.41 -13.74 -6.54
CA LEU A 219 -2.56 -13.40 -7.67
C LEU A 219 -2.24 -11.92 -7.58
N LYS A 220 -0.96 -11.59 -7.38
CA LYS A 220 -0.48 -10.22 -7.28
C LYS A 220 0.34 -9.88 -8.51
N SER A 221 -0.09 -8.85 -9.24
CA SER A 221 0.64 -8.29 -10.36
C SER A 221 1.45 -7.08 -9.91
N TYR A 222 2.77 -7.15 -10.12
CA TYR A 222 3.70 -6.06 -9.88
C TYR A 222 3.72 -5.15 -11.10
N LYS A 223 3.02 -4.01 -11.03
CA LYS A 223 2.90 -3.09 -12.17
C LYS A 223 4.17 -2.33 -12.45
N ASP A 224 4.90 -1.95 -11.41
CA ASP A 224 6.24 -1.38 -11.56
C ASP A 224 7.19 -2.49 -12.00
N TYR A 225 7.82 -2.34 -13.17
CA TYR A 225 8.70 -3.35 -13.73
C TYR A 225 10.13 -3.23 -13.18
N SER A 226 10.24 -3.45 -11.88
CA SER A 226 11.48 -3.44 -11.11
C SER A 226 11.63 -4.72 -10.30
N THR A 227 12.78 -4.90 -9.66
CA THR A 227 12.98 -6.04 -8.76
C THR A 227 12.10 -5.86 -7.52
N SER A 228 11.31 -6.88 -7.18
CA SER A 228 10.47 -6.87 -5.98
C SER A 228 11.15 -7.61 -4.82
N LEU A 229 11.09 -7.04 -3.63
CA LEU A 229 11.60 -7.67 -2.40
C LEU A 229 10.57 -8.62 -1.76
N GLU A 230 9.29 -8.50 -2.12
CA GLU A 230 8.24 -9.26 -1.46
C GLU A 230 8.42 -10.77 -1.67
N PRO A 231 8.70 -11.29 -2.88
CA PRO A 231 8.88 -12.73 -3.06
C PRO A 231 10.00 -13.34 -2.22
N SER A 232 11.15 -12.66 -2.13
CA SER A 232 12.28 -13.12 -1.32
C SER A 232 11.97 -13.02 0.17
N THR A 233 11.32 -11.93 0.60
CA THR A 233 10.93 -11.73 2.00
C THR A 233 9.91 -12.76 2.46
N LEU A 234 8.86 -13.02 1.68
CA LEU A 234 7.88 -14.07 1.97
C LEU A 234 8.53 -15.45 2.02
N PHE A 235 9.49 -15.73 1.15
CA PHE A 235 10.25 -16.97 1.20
C PHE A 235 11.10 -17.11 2.46
N VAL A 236 11.72 -16.02 2.93
CA VAL A 236 12.45 -15.99 4.22
C VAL A 236 11.52 -16.26 5.39
N LEU A 237 10.34 -15.64 5.43
CA LEU A 237 9.35 -15.86 6.48
C LEU A 237 8.84 -17.32 6.51
N VAL A 238 8.69 -17.94 5.34
CA VAL A 238 8.41 -19.38 5.23
C VAL A 238 9.55 -20.20 5.82
N MET A 239 10.80 -19.91 5.43
CA MET A 239 11.98 -20.64 5.92
C MET A 239 12.12 -20.58 7.44
N ASN A 240 11.68 -19.48 8.05
CA ASN A 240 11.67 -19.27 9.48
C ASN A 240 10.37 -19.72 10.15
N ASN A 241 9.51 -20.48 9.45
CA ASN A 241 8.24 -21.01 9.96
C ASN A 241 7.32 -19.95 10.57
N PHE A 242 7.33 -18.73 10.03
CA PHE A 242 6.46 -17.66 10.50
C PHE A 242 5.02 -17.93 10.02
N PRO A 243 4.03 -18.06 10.93
CA PRO A 243 2.65 -18.37 10.56
C PRO A 243 1.83 -17.14 10.20
N ASN A 244 2.30 -15.93 10.54
CA ASN A 244 1.56 -14.68 10.46
C ASN A 244 1.89 -13.86 9.20
N SER A 245 2.24 -14.53 8.10
CA SER A 245 2.36 -13.93 6.77
C SER A 245 1.84 -14.90 5.72
N PRO A 246 1.35 -14.42 4.57
CA PRO A 246 0.99 -15.28 3.44
C PRO A 246 2.18 -16.15 3.01
N LYS A 247 1.93 -17.39 2.62
CA LYS A 247 2.91 -18.22 1.91
C LYS A 247 2.99 -17.78 0.43
N ILE A 248 4.14 -17.96 -0.23
CA ILE A 248 4.35 -17.65 -1.65
C ILE A 248 4.53 -18.91 -2.51
N TYR A 249 3.45 -19.43 -3.09
CA TYR A 249 3.50 -20.70 -3.83
C TYR A 249 4.35 -20.64 -5.10
N GLY A 250 4.40 -19.48 -5.75
CA GLY A 250 5.22 -19.30 -6.95
C GLY A 250 5.29 -17.87 -7.45
N THR A 251 6.16 -17.64 -8.43
CA THR A 251 6.28 -16.38 -9.17
C THR A 251 6.41 -16.63 -10.66
N ILE A 252 5.94 -15.68 -11.46
CA ILE A 252 6.23 -15.61 -12.89
C ILE A 252 7.15 -14.43 -13.12
N LYS A 253 8.26 -14.71 -13.80
CA LYS A 253 9.25 -13.72 -14.20
C LYS A 253 9.15 -13.45 -15.69
N VAL A 254 9.36 -12.20 -16.08
CA VAL A 254 9.58 -11.76 -17.46
C VAL A 254 10.99 -11.16 -17.47
N ARG A 255 11.86 -11.58 -18.40
CA ARG A 255 13.29 -11.18 -18.47
C ARG A 255 13.95 -11.10 -17.09
N ASP A 256 13.80 -12.18 -16.32
CA ASP A 256 14.33 -12.39 -14.96
C ASP A 256 13.79 -11.48 -13.84
N LYS A 257 12.82 -10.59 -14.09
CA LYS A 257 12.14 -9.80 -13.05
C LYS A 257 10.81 -10.42 -12.65
N GLU A 258 10.53 -10.52 -11.35
CA GLU A 258 9.21 -10.95 -10.87
C GLU A 258 8.12 -9.95 -11.31
N THR A 259 7.12 -10.45 -12.04
CA THR A 259 5.99 -9.64 -12.52
C THR A 259 4.67 -10.09 -11.93
N ILE A 260 4.58 -11.37 -11.53
CA ILE A 260 3.40 -11.94 -10.87
C ILE A 260 3.83 -12.81 -9.70
N GLY A 261 3.18 -12.64 -8.56
CA GLY A 261 3.23 -13.51 -7.39
C GLY A 261 1.95 -14.35 -7.24
N ILE A 262 2.11 -15.62 -6.89
CA ILE A 262 1.04 -16.53 -6.50
C ILE A 262 1.20 -16.77 -5.00
N ILE A 263 0.35 -16.16 -4.19
CA ILE A 263 0.45 -16.16 -2.74
C ILE A 263 -0.80 -16.76 -2.08
N GLU A 264 -0.67 -17.10 -0.81
CA GLU A 264 -1.76 -17.63 0.01
C GLU A 264 -2.88 -16.62 0.18
N SER A 265 -4.13 -17.08 -0.01
CA SER A 265 -5.30 -16.36 0.47
C SER A 265 -5.47 -16.61 1.97
N VAL A 266 -5.14 -15.60 2.77
CA VAL A 266 -5.28 -15.64 4.24
C VAL A 266 -6.70 -15.26 4.66
N PRO A 267 -7.42 -16.10 5.43
CA PRO A 267 -8.73 -15.75 5.97
C PRO A 267 -8.64 -14.55 6.91
N ASN A 268 -9.45 -13.53 6.66
CA ASN A 268 -9.46 -12.29 7.45
C ASN A 268 -10.86 -11.66 7.49
N ILE A 269 -11.08 -10.81 8.50
CA ILE A 269 -12.33 -10.05 8.70
C ILE A 269 -12.16 -8.61 8.20
N GLY A 270 -10.95 -8.06 8.30
CA GLY A 270 -10.62 -6.72 7.85
C GLY A 270 -9.17 -6.36 8.15
N ASN A 271 -8.83 -5.09 7.96
CA ASN A 271 -7.53 -4.56 8.36
C ASN A 271 -7.59 -4.05 9.80
N LEU A 272 -6.43 -4.04 10.45
CA LEU A 272 -6.28 -3.67 11.85
C LEU A 272 -6.75 -2.24 12.15
N GLY A 273 -6.56 -1.31 11.20
CA GLY A 273 -6.88 0.11 11.37
C GLY A 273 -8.37 0.36 11.54
N ASP A 274 -9.22 -0.44 10.90
CA ASP A 274 -10.68 -0.30 10.98
C ASP A 274 -11.20 -0.38 12.43
N ILE A 275 -10.58 -1.21 13.28
CA ILE A 275 -10.94 -1.37 14.70
C ILE A 275 -10.73 -0.05 15.44
N PHE A 276 -9.50 0.49 15.36
CA PHE A 276 -9.11 1.72 16.03
C PHE A 276 -9.94 2.91 15.54
N TRP A 277 -10.12 3.00 14.22
CA TRP A 277 -10.89 4.07 13.60
C TRP A 277 -12.34 4.02 14.04
N THR A 278 -12.97 2.84 14.02
CA THR A 278 -14.40 2.68 14.32
C THR A 278 -14.71 2.97 15.78
N GLU A 279 -14.00 2.35 16.72
CA GLU A 279 -14.28 2.53 18.15
C GLU A 279 -13.99 3.95 18.63
N LEU A 280 -12.87 4.55 18.21
CA LEU A 280 -12.53 5.92 18.60
C LEU A 280 -13.61 6.91 18.12
N ASN A 281 -14.00 6.77 16.86
CA ASN A 281 -15.01 7.65 16.26
C ASN A 281 -16.39 7.48 16.89
N ASN A 282 -16.80 6.24 17.16
CA ASN A 282 -18.06 5.96 17.87
C ASN A 282 -18.03 6.53 19.30
N MET A 283 -16.90 6.43 20.00
CA MET A 283 -16.72 7.04 21.33
C MET A 283 -16.90 8.56 21.26
N ILE A 284 -16.23 9.23 20.32
CA ILE A 284 -16.33 10.69 20.17
C ILE A 284 -17.74 11.10 19.75
N ASP A 285 -18.34 10.45 18.76
CA ASP A 285 -19.70 10.77 18.29
C ASP A 285 -20.76 10.55 19.38
N THR A 286 -20.56 9.59 20.27
CA THR A 286 -21.49 9.28 21.36
C THR A 286 -21.35 10.24 22.54
N GLU A 287 -20.12 10.53 22.96
CA GLU A 287 -19.87 11.35 24.14
C GLU A 287 -19.86 12.85 23.85
N PHE A 288 -19.44 13.28 22.66
CA PHE A 288 -19.36 14.68 22.27
C PHE A 288 -20.47 15.04 21.26
N LYS A 289 -21.69 15.27 21.76
CA LYS A 289 -22.89 15.50 20.93
C LYS A 289 -23.09 16.94 20.46
N GLY A 290 -22.36 17.92 21.03
CA GLY A 290 -22.49 19.34 20.66
C GLY A 290 -21.54 20.25 21.43
N ILE A 291 -21.33 21.47 20.91
CA ILE A 291 -20.33 22.42 21.42
C ILE A 291 -20.68 22.95 22.82
N ASP A 292 -21.98 23.08 23.11
CA ASP A 292 -22.48 23.74 24.33
C ASP A 292 -22.71 22.79 25.51
N SER A 293 -22.41 21.49 25.36
CA SER A 293 -22.58 20.52 26.44
C SER A 293 -21.48 20.62 27.51
N ASP A 294 -21.77 20.21 28.75
CA ASP A 294 -20.75 20.16 29.79
C ASP A 294 -19.89 18.89 29.70
N TYR A 295 -18.60 19.11 29.47
CA TYR A 295 -17.57 18.08 29.37
C TYR A 295 -16.59 18.11 30.56
N SER A 296 -16.93 18.84 31.63
CA SER A 296 -16.08 18.99 32.83
C SER A 296 -15.61 17.66 33.43
N LYS A 297 -16.43 16.60 33.33
CA LYS A 297 -16.08 15.23 33.75
C LYS A 297 -14.79 14.71 33.10
N PHE A 298 -14.45 15.18 31.89
CA PHE A 298 -13.24 14.78 31.17
C PHE A 298 -12.01 15.64 31.50
N ASN A 299 -12.08 16.55 32.47
CA ASN A 299 -10.85 17.17 33.01
C ASN A 299 -10.03 16.16 33.83
N GLU A 300 -10.68 15.14 34.39
CA GLU A 300 -10.01 14.12 35.20
C GLU A 300 -9.56 12.94 34.34
N LYS A 301 -8.27 12.60 34.43
CA LYS A 301 -7.66 11.47 33.70
C LYS A 301 -8.30 10.12 34.02
N SER A 302 -8.83 9.93 35.24
CA SER A 302 -9.57 8.73 35.67
C SER A 302 -10.82 8.51 34.83
N ASN A 303 -11.64 9.54 34.67
CA ASN A 303 -12.89 9.47 33.91
C ASN A 303 -12.64 9.20 32.42
N ILE A 304 -11.62 9.84 31.83
CA ILE A 304 -11.19 9.54 30.47
C ILE A 304 -10.71 8.09 30.35
N SER A 305 -9.89 7.64 31.31
CA SER A 305 -9.36 6.28 31.30
C SER A 305 -10.46 5.23 31.42
N GLN A 306 -11.53 5.53 32.14
CA GLN A 306 -12.71 4.67 32.27
C GLN A 306 -13.54 4.70 30.98
N LEU A 307 -13.79 5.87 30.39
CA LEU A 307 -14.46 5.98 29.10
C LEU A 307 -13.79 5.11 28.03
N ILE A 308 -12.46 5.20 27.89
CA ILE A 308 -11.71 4.41 26.91
C ILE A 308 -11.82 2.91 27.22
N LYS A 309 -11.87 2.50 28.49
CA LYS A 309 -12.08 1.09 28.87
C LYS A 309 -13.46 0.57 28.48
N GLU A 310 -14.48 1.42 28.54
CA GLU A 310 -15.86 1.06 28.26
C GLU A 310 -16.21 1.11 26.77
N LYS A 311 -15.61 2.05 26.01
CA LYS A 311 -15.98 2.32 24.61
C LYS A 311 -14.95 1.85 23.58
N CYS A 312 -13.71 1.59 23.98
CA CYS A 312 -12.63 1.10 23.10
C CYS A 312 -12.11 -0.26 23.57
N VAL A 313 -13.02 -1.20 23.80
CA VAL A 313 -12.70 -2.51 24.39
C VAL A 313 -11.79 -3.30 23.44
N GLU A 314 -12.17 -3.36 22.17
CA GLU A 314 -11.46 -4.13 21.15
C GLU A 314 -10.08 -3.53 20.87
N THR A 315 -10.03 -2.20 20.74
CA THR A 315 -8.80 -1.43 20.59
C THR A 315 -7.81 -1.68 21.72
N ILE A 316 -8.29 -1.78 22.97
CA ILE A 316 -7.45 -2.08 24.15
C ILE A 316 -6.91 -3.52 24.09
N GLU A 317 -7.76 -4.48 23.73
CA GLU A 317 -7.43 -5.90 23.63
C GLU A 317 -6.34 -6.10 22.57
N VAL A 318 -6.63 -5.67 21.34
CA VAL A 318 -5.73 -5.75 20.18
C VAL A 318 -4.39 -5.05 20.44
N SER A 319 -4.39 -3.86 21.05
CA SER A 319 -3.15 -3.15 21.42
C SER A 319 -2.29 -3.91 22.43
N SER A 320 -2.90 -4.79 23.23
CA SER A 320 -2.18 -5.59 24.22
C SER A 320 -1.51 -6.83 23.59
N GLU A 321 -1.93 -7.21 22.39
CA GLU A 321 -1.48 -8.41 21.68
C GLU A 321 -0.53 -8.10 20.52
N ILE A 322 -0.86 -7.09 19.70
CA ILE A 322 -0.16 -6.82 18.43
C ILE A 322 1.35 -6.59 18.59
N GLY A 323 1.80 -5.99 19.70
CA GLY A 323 3.23 -5.80 19.97
C GLY A 323 4.03 -7.10 20.01
N LYS A 324 3.42 -8.22 20.45
CA LYS A 324 4.06 -9.54 20.42
C LYS A 324 4.20 -10.07 19.00
N PHE A 325 3.18 -9.85 18.15
CA PHE A 325 3.20 -10.27 16.76
C PHE A 325 4.23 -9.50 15.94
N ILE A 326 4.36 -8.18 16.16
CA ILE A 326 5.40 -7.35 15.53
C ILE A 326 6.80 -7.84 15.93
N ASN A 327 7.03 -8.11 17.22
CA ASN A 327 8.30 -8.68 17.68
C ASN A 327 8.62 -10.04 17.03
N ASN A 328 7.60 -10.89 16.88
CA ASN A 328 7.76 -12.18 16.21
C ASN A 328 8.08 -12.01 14.72
N LEU A 329 7.42 -11.07 14.03
CA LEU A 329 7.76 -10.71 12.66
C LEU A 329 9.24 -10.32 12.53
N HIS A 330 9.70 -9.37 13.37
CA HIS A 330 11.08 -8.88 13.34
C HIS A 330 12.10 -9.98 13.56
N LYS A 331 11.81 -10.96 14.43
CA LYS A 331 12.68 -12.13 14.61
C LYS A 331 12.67 -13.05 13.39
N SER A 332 11.50 -13.27 12.79
CA SER A 332 11.32 -14.13 11.63
C SER A 332 11.85 -13.55 10.33
N LEU A 333 12.14 -12.25 10.26
CA LEU A 333 12.81 -11.63 9.10
C LEU A 333 14.32 -11.89 9.08
N ILE A 334 14.91 -12.41 10.17
CA ILE A 334 16.34 -12.69 10.25
C ILE A 334 16.62 -14.09 9.73
N LEU A 335 17.42 -14.22 8.68
CA LEU A 335 17.90 -15.49 8.15
C LEU A 335 19.42 -15.46 7.98
N PRO A 336 20.20 -15.89 8.99
CA PRO A 336 21.67 -15.74 9.01
C PRO A 336 22.41 -16.42 7.85
N SER A 337 21.80 -17.40 7.18
CA SER A 337 22.37 -18.03 5.99
C SER A 337 22.37 -17.13 4.75
N GLN A 338 21.70 -15.98 4.78
CA GLN A 338 21.64 -15.00 3.71
C GLN A 338 22.15 -13.64 4.22
N ILE A 339 23.16 -13.08 3.54
CA ILE A 339 23.82 -11.82 3.96
C ILE A 339 22.82 -10.66 4.01
N GLU A 340 21.89 -10.59 3.06
CA GLU A 340 20.85 -9.57 2.99
C GLU A 340 19.90 -9.64 4.20
N TYR A 341 19.73 -10.82 4.79
CA TYR A 341 18.79 -11.08 5.87
C TYR A 341 19.44 -11.33 7.24
N ASN A 342 20.73 -11.01 7.40
CA ASN A 342 21.41 -11.16 8.67
C ASN A 342 21.13 -9.98 9.62
N LEU A 343 21.55 -10.16 10.88
CA LEU A 343 21.58 -9.11 11.90
C LEU A 343 22.97 -8.44 11.89
N GLU A 344 23.00 -7.11 11.96
CA GLU A 344 24.24 -6.33 11.98
C GLU A 344 24.21 -5.23 13.06
N THR A 345 25.39 -4.70 13.39
CA THR A 345 25.52 -3.55 14.30
C THR A 345 26.34 -2.47 13.63
N VAL A 346 25.88 -1.22 13.73
CA VAL A 346 26.56 -0.03 13.20
C VAL A 346 26.93 0.94 14.32
N ASP A 347 27.94 1.78 14.08
CA ASP A 347 28.29 2.88 14.98
C ASP A 347 27.14 3.90 15.03
N SER A 348 26.63 4.18 16.23
CA SER A 348 25.46 5.04 16.40
C SER A 348 25.71 6.48 15.96
N SER A 349 26.90 7.02 16.27
CA SER A 349 27.27 8.39 15.97
C SER A 349 27.30 8.66 14.46
N THR A 350 27.85 7.71 13.70
CA THR A 350 27.93 7.76 12.24
C THR A 350 26.54 7.57 11.64
N TYR A 351 25.78 6.57 12.10
CA TYR A 351 24.44 6.28 11.59
C TYR A 351 23.50 7.46 11.78
N LEU A 352 23.41 8.00 13.00
CA LEU A 352 22.52 9.11 13.31
C LEU A 352 22.94 10.42 12.63
N LYS A 353 24.25 10.64 12.42
CA LYS A 353 24.72 11.79 11.63
C LYS A 353 24.19 11.72 10.19
N ILE A 354 24.41 10.58 9.50
CA ILE A 354 23.94 10.38 8.12
C ILE A 354 22.41 10.51 8.05
N TYR A 355 21.69 9.91 9.01
CA TYR A 355 20.23 9.97 9.03
C TYR A 355 19.71 11.39 9.29
N THR A 356 20.38 12.14 10.16
CA THR A 356 20.04 13.54 10.43
C THR A 356 20.24 14.42 9.19
N GLU A 357 21.33 14.20 8.45
CA GLU A 357 21.57 14.87 7.17
C GLU A 357 20.46 14.54 6.15
N LYS A 358 20.03 13.28 6.06
CA LYS A 358 18.89 12.86 5.22
C LYS A 358 17.60 13.59 5.59
N LEU A 359 17.21 13.60 6.87
CA LEU A 359 16.00 14.29 7.32
C LEU A 359 16.06 15.80 7.08
N ASN A 360 17.22 16.42 7.33
CA ASN A 360 17.43 17.83 7.06
C ASN A 360 17.30 18.18 5.57
N LEU A 361 17.75 17.28 4.68
CA LEU A 361 17.56 17.42 3.24
C LEU A 361 16.07 17.37 2.87
N MET A 362 15.34 16.34 3.34
CA MET A 362 13.89 16.22 3.11
C MET A 362 13.12 17.47 3.56
N ILE A 363 13.47 18.01 4.73
CA ILE A 363 12.85 19.25 5.24
C ILE A 363 13.16 20.44 4.32
N THR A 364 14.40 20.52 3.81
CA THR A 364 14.82 21.62 2.93
C THR A 364 14.12 21.55 1.58
N GLU A 365 13.97 20.34 1.01
CA GLU A 365 13.20 20.11 -0.22
C GLU A 365 11.72 20.49 -0.03
N LEU A 366 11.10 20.07 1.07
CA LEU A 366 9.72 20.44 1.42
C LEU A 366 9.54 21.96 1.54
N LEU A 367 10.47 22.65 2.19
CA LEU A 367 10.44 24.12 2.31
C LEU A 367 10.57 24.81 0.93
N SER A 368 11.41 24.28 0.04
CA SER A 368 11.52 24.77 -1.34
C SER A 368 10.21 24.56 -2.10
N HIS A 369 9.67 23.34 -2.07
CA HIS A 369 8.43 22.99 -2.76
C HIS A 369 7.23 23.83 -2.31
N MET A 370 7.15 24.15 -1.01
CA MET A 370 6.11 25.07 -0.50
C MET A 370 6.27 26.46 -1.11
N THR A 371 7.49 27.00 -1.11
CA THR A 371 7.79 28.35 -1.63
C THR A 371 7.47 28.49 -3.12
N ASP A 372 7.71 27.43 -3.90
CA ASP A 372 7.53 27.43 -5.36
C ASP A 372 6.07 27.24 -5.82
N GLN A 373 5.12 26.94 -4.92
CA GLN A 373 3.68 26.79 -5.23
C GLN A 373 2.80 27.87 -4.56
N PRO A 374 2.85 29.14 -5.02
CA PRO A 374 2.18 30.27 -4.36
C PRO A 374 0.65 30.26 -4.43
N GLU A 375 0.04 29.51 -5.36
CA GLU A 375 -1.43 29.48 -5.55
C GLU A 375 -2.18 28.76 -4.42
N ARG A 376 -1.46 28.09 -3.51
CA ARG A 376 -2.04 27.34 -2.39
C ARG A 376 -1.71 28.01 -1.05
N ALA A 377 -2.40 29.12 -0.77
CA ALA A 377 -2.10 30.10 0.28
C ALA A 377 -1.85 29.54 1.70
N PHE A 378 -2.46 28.41 2.09
CA PHE A 378 -2.25 27.82 3.41
C PHE A 378 -0.81 27.35 3.66
N PHE A 379 -0.15 26.86 2.62
CA PHE A 379 1.12 26.13 2.78
C PHE A 379 2.32 27.06 2.97
N ASN A 380 2.19 28.32 2.56
CA ASN A 380 3.21 29.35 2.71
C ASN A 380 3.11 30.14 4.01
N LEU A 381 2.28 29.69 4.95
CA LEU A 381 2.21 30.33 6.26
C LEU A 381 3.57 30.22 6.95
N PRO A 382 4.19 31.34 7.39
CA PRO A 382 5.48 31.33 8.07
C PRO A 382 5.54 30.41 9.30
N LYS A 383 4.38 30.11 9.89
CA LYS A 383 4.26 29.20 11.04
C LYS A 383 4.41 27.72 10.68
N ILE A 384 4.07 27.31 9.47
CA ILE A 384 4.33 25.94 9.00
C ILE A 384 5.83 25.78 8.73
N SER A 385 6.43 26.77 8.06
CA SER A 385 7.88 26.81 7.86
C SER A 385 8.64 26.82 9.18
N SER A 386 8.16 27.54 10.20
CA SER A 386 8.79 27.54 11.52
C SER A 386 8.72 26.18 12.20
N ILE A 387 7.62 25.42 12.08
CA ILE A 387 7.52 24.05 12.60
C ILE A 387 8.60 23.17 11.96
N LEU A 388 8.77 23.25 10.63
CA LEU A 388 9.79 22.48 9.92
C LEU A 388 11.22 22.86 10.35
N ILE A 389 11.48 24.14 10.62
CA ILE A 389 12.76 24.61 11.14
C ILE A 389 12.97 24.09 12.57
N ASP A 390 11.98 24.22 13.45
CA ASP A 390 12.04 23.74 14.84
C ASP A 390 12.28 22.22 14.89
N ILE A 391 11.75 21.45 13.93
CA ILE A 391 12.03 20.01 13.82
C ILE A 391 13.52 19.74 13.58
N LYS A 392 14.23 20.57 12.81
CA LYS A 392 15.69 20.40 12.61
C LYS A 392 16.43 20.47 13.94
N ASP A 393 16.09 21.44 14.80
CA ASP A 393 16.68 21.59 16.13
C ASP A 393 16.36 20.40 17.02
N ILE A 394 15.13 19.87 16.94
CA ILE A 394 14.71 18.68 17.68
C ILE A 394 15.49 17.44 17.26
N ILE A 395 15.71 17.24 15.95
CA ILE A 395 16.51 16.12 15.44
C ILE A 395 17.94 16.21 15.98
N GLU A 396 18.57 17.39 15.93
CA GLU A 396 19.93 17.59 16.46
C GLU A 396 20.02 17.34 17.96
N ARG A 397 19.03 17.78 18.72
CA ARG A 397 18.95 17.49 20.16
C ARG A 397 18.89 15.99 20.41
N PHE A 398 17.96 15.28 19.76
CA PHE A 398 17.83 13.84 19.90
C PHE A 398 19.09 13.08 19.48
N ARG A 399 19.79 13.55 18.43
CA ARG A 399 21.12 13.03 18.05
C ARG A 399 22.11 13.10 19.20
N SER A 400 22.14 14.23 19.91
CA SER A 400 23.08 14.48 21.00
C SER A 400 22.73 13.74 22.30
N GLU A 401 21.46 13.41 22.49
CA GLU A 401 20.94 12.68 23.66
C GLU A 401 21.07 11.15 23.51
N PHE A 402 21.43 10.64 22.33
CA PHE A 402 21.58 9.20 22.12
C PHE A 402 22.88 8.67 22.73
N GLU A 403 22.78 7.85 23.78
CA GLU A 403 23.93 7.41 24.59
C GLU A 403 24.57 6.10 24.10
N GLU A 404 23.80 5.22 23.46
CA GLU A 404 24.29 3.90 23.06
C GLU A 404 25.33 4.02 21.93
N GLN A 405 26.44 3.28 22.01
CA GLN A 405 27.52 3.35 21.01
C GLN A 405 27.20 2.60 19.71
N LYS A 406 26.28 1.64 19.77
CA LYS A 406 25.95 0.78 18.63
C LYS A 406 24.45 0.68 18.45
N ILE A 407 24.03 0.72 17.21
CA ILE A 407 22.64 0.48 16.80
C ILE A 407 22.59 -0.88 16.11
N THR A 408 21.61 -1.70 16.48
CA THR A 408 21.35 -2.97 15.80
C THR A 408 20.45 -2.71 14.60
N ILE A 409 20.83 -3.22 13.43
CA ILE A 409 20.06 -3.12 12.19
C ILE A 409 19.79 -4.52 11.62
N GLN A 410 18.63 -4.67 11.01
CA GLN A 410 18.16 -5.92 10.41
C GLN A 410 17.17 -5.64 9.27
N PRO A 411 16.76 -6.65 8.49
CA PRO A 411 15.61 -6.51 7.62
C PRO A 411 14.37 -6.22 8.46
N VAL A 412 13.57 -5.28 7.96
CA VAL A 412 12.30 -4.85 8.53
C VAL A 412 11.29 -4.73 7.40
N HIS A 413 10.01 -4.52 7.71
CA HIS A 413 8.98 -4.31 6.70
C HIS A 413 9.17 -2.98 5.94
N GLN A 414 9.77 -1.98 6.59
CA GLN A 414 10.07 -0.61 6.15
C GLN A 414 8.86 0.31 5.98
N ASP A 415 7.68 -0.24 5.73
CA ASP A 415 6.44 0.51 5.56
C ASP A 415 5.32 0.09 6.54
N LEU A 416 5.63 -0.66 7.61
CA LEU A 416 4.61 -1.29 8.46
C LEU A 416 3.53 -0.32 8.98
N HIS A 417 2.32 -0.42 8.45
CA HIS A 417 1.16 0.34 8.92
C HIS A 417 -0.09 -0.52 9.07
N MET A 418 -1.13 0.01 9.72
CA MET A 418 -2.31 -0.79 10.11
C MET A 418 -3.07 -1.42 8.92
N GLU A 419 -3.06 -0.80 7.73
CA GLU A 419 -3.67 -1.41 6.53
C GLU A 419 -2.92 -2.66 6.02
N GLN A 420 -1.63 -2.81 6.35
CA GLN A 420 -0.79 -3.97 6.02
C GLN A 420 -0.91 -5.10 7.06
N ILE A 421 -1.82 -4.95 8.02
CA ILE A 421 -2.07 -5.96 9.04
C ILE A 421 -3.53 -6.37 8.93
N LEU A 422 -3.75 -7.55 8.36
CA LEU A 422 -5.06 -8.18 8.36
C LEU A 422 -5.28 -8.87 9.71
N TYR A 423 -6.53 -8.91 10.17
CA TYR A 423 -6.86 -9.65 11.39
C TYR A 423 -7.99 -10.65 11.15
N ASN A 424 -7.98 -11.70 11.94
CA ASN A 424 -9.08 -12.64 12.10
C ASN A 424 -9.30 -12.92 13.60
N LYS A 425 -10.46 -13.44 13.96
CA LYS A 425 -10.80 -13.84 15.33
C LYS A 425 -11.19 -15.30 15.35
N VAL A 426 -10.36 -16.15 15.97
CA VAL A 426 -10.59 -17.59 16.10
C VAL A 426 -10.65 -17.92 17.58
N ASP A 427 -11.72 -18.58 18.04
CA ASP A 427 -11.93 -18.92 19.46
C ASP A 427 -11.73 -17.73 20.41
N ASN A 428 -12.24 -16.56 20.02
CA ASN A 428 -12.09 -15.27 20.69
C ASN A 428 -10.65 -14.73 20.82
N GLN A 429 -9.67 -15.29 20.13
CA GLN A 429 -8.30 -14.78 20.08
C GLN A 429 -8.03 -14.08 18.74
N TYR A 430 -7.33 -12.95 18.78
CA TYR A 430 -6.91 -12.28 17.56
C TYR A 430 -5.73 -13.01 16.94
N ASN A 431 -5.80 -13.17 15.62
CA ASN A 431 -4.67 -13.58 14.81
C ASN A 431 -4.39 -12.52 13.76
N PHE A 432 -3.16 -12.04 13.70
CA PHE A 432 -2.75 -10.96 12.80
C PHE A 432 -1.89 -11.52 11.67
N TYR A 433 -2.11 -11.05 10.45
CA TYR A 433 -1.32 -11.42 9.27
C TYR A 433 -0.72 -10.16 8.66
N PHE A 434 0.61 -10.15 8.57
CA PHE A 434 1.39 -9.08 7.94
C PHE A 434 1.49 -9.35 6.44
N ILE A 435 1.23 -8.32 5.63
CA ILE A 435 1.20 -8.39 4.16
C ILE A 435 1.96 -7.21 3.56
N ASP A 436 2.26 -7.29 2.26
CA ASP A 436 2.85 -6.21 1.46
C ASP A 436 4.33 -5.89 1.77
N PHE A 437 5.19 -6.91 1.68
CA PHE A 437 6.63 -6.81 1.95
C PHE A 437 7.45 -6.19 0.80
N GLU A 438 6.93 -5.16 0.13
CA GLU A 438 7.61 -4.47 -0.98
C GLU A 438 8.61 -3.39 -0.53
N GLY A 439 8.60 -3.09 0.77
CA GLY A 439 9.36 -2.00 1.36
C GLY A 439 8.74 -0.63 1.10
N ASP A 440 9.36 0.41 1.64
CA ASP A 440 8.86 1.79 1.56
C ASP A 440 8.87 2.29 0.09
N PRO A 441 7.71 2.67 -0.49
CA PRO A 441 7.63 3.09 -1.88
C PRO A 441 8.46 4.35 -2.21
N GLN A 442 8.92 5.10 -1.21
CA GLN A 442 9.75 6.30 -1.38
C GLN A 442 11.24 6.00 -1.40
N LEU A 443 11.66 4.77 -1.06
CA LEU A 443 13.06 4.36 -1.10
C LEU A 443 13.44 3.77 -2.46
N SER A 444 14.67 4.04 -2.89
CA SER A 444 15.27 3.34 -4.04
C SER A 444 15.42 1.84 -3.76
N LEU A 445 15.55 1.03 -4.80
CA LEU A 445 15.70 -0.42 -4.65
C LEU A 445 16.90 -0.81 -3.77
N GLU A 446 18.02 -0.09 -3.87
CA GLU A 446 19.21 -0.36 -3.04
C GLU A 446 18.99 0.03 -1.58
N GLU A 447 18.29 1.13 -1.31
CA GLU A 447 17.88 1.49 0.06
C GLU A 447 16.88 0.49 0.63
N LYS A 448 15.96 -0.02 -0.19
CA LYS A 448 15.01 -1.07 0.21
C LYS A 448 15.69 -2.39 0.57
N LYS A 449 16.84 -2.71 -0.02
CA LYS A 449 17.66 -3.87 0.41
C LYS A 449 18.44 -3.60 1.71
N GLY A 450 18.46 -2.34 2.15
CA GLY A 450 19.10 -1.91 3.38
C GLY A 450 18.45 -2.50 4.64
N LYS A 451 19.24 -2.52 5.71
CA LYS A 451 18.82 -2.95 7.04
C LYS A 451 18.57 -1.73 7.91
N PHE A 452 17.56 -1.80 8.75
CA PHE A 452 17.15 -0.71 9.63
C PHE A 452 16.96 -1.22 11.07
N PRO A 453 16.99 -0.33 12.06
CA PRO A 453 16.50 -0.64 13.40
C PRO A 453 15.01 -1.00 13.33
N ILE A 454 14.55 -1.87 14.24
CA ILE A 454 13.14 -2.26 14.33
C ILE A 454 12.21 -1.07 14.58
N GLU A 455 12.78 0.01 15.12
CA GLU A 455 12.13 1.29 15.37
C GLU A 455 11.60 1.94 14.10
N LYS A 456 12.13 1.62 12.90
CA LYS A 456 11.55 2.10 11.63
C LYS A 456 10.12 1.60 11.44
N ASP A 457 9.91 0.30 11.61
CA ASP A 457 8.56 -0.30 11.52
C ASP A 457 7.66 0.17 12.66
N LEU A 458 8.21 0.24 13.89
CA LEU A 458 7.44 0.70 15.04
C LEU A 458 7.00 2.15 14.87
N ALA A 459 7.86 3.03 14.37
CA ALA A 459 7.51 4.41 14.13
C ALA A 459 6.41 4.58 13.09
N SER A 460 6.50 3.86 11.95
CA SER A 460 5.44 3.86 10.94
C SER A 460 4.12 3.36 11.50
N PHE A 461 4.14 2.28 12.29
CA PHE A 461 2.96 1.73 12.92
C PHE A 461 2.36 2.67 13.97
N LEU A 462 3.19 3.29 14.81
CA LEU A 462 2.77 4.24 15.85
C LEU A 462 2.26 5.56 15.26
N ARG A 463 2.80 5.99 14.12
CA ARG A 463 2.35 7.18 13.39
C ARG A 463 0.87 7.11 13.00
N ALA A 464 0.36 5.91 12.69
CA ALA A 464 -1.04 5.68 12.35
C ALA A 464 -2.00 6.13 13.48
N PHE A 465 -1.62 6.00 14.76
CA PHE A 465 -2.45 6.44 15.89
C PHE A 465 -2.65 7.96 15.88
N SER A 466 -1.57 8.71 15.65
CA SER A 466 -1.64 10.16 15.56
C SER A 466 -2.46 10.59 14.33
N TYR A 467 -2.35 9.86 13.21
CA TYR A 467 -3.20 10.10 12.04
C TYR A 467 -4.68 9.91 12.37
N ILE A 468 -5.05 8.77 12.99
CA ILE A 468 -6.42 8.46 13.43
C ILE A 468 -6.94 9.51 14.42
N LYS A 469 -6.12 9.91 15.39
CA LYS A 469 -6.43 10.95 16.38
C LYS A 469 -6.79 12.27 15.70
N PHE A 470 -5.90 12.78 14.84
CA PHE A 470 -6.12 14.08 14.21
C PHE A 470 -7.25 14.03 13.19
N ASN A 471 -7.38 12.94 12.43
CA ASN A 471 -8.52 12.76 11.55
C ASN A 471 -9.85 12.79 12.33
N THR A 472 -9.93 12.08 13.46
CA THR A 472 -11.11 12.09 14.35
C THR A 472 -11.44 13.51 14.85
N LEU A 473 -10.42 14.27 15.27
CA LEU A 473 -10.57 15.66 15.68
C LEU A 473 -11.12 16.55 14.55
N LEU A 474 -10.54 16.45 13.36
CA LEU A 474 -10.97 17.21 12.17
C LEU A 474 -12.42 16.90 11.80
N ARG A 475 -12.77 15.61 11.80
CA ARG A 475 -14.13 15.15 11.53
C ARG A 475 -15.13 15.67 12.57
N PHE A 476 -14.74 15.72 13.85
CA PHE A 476 -15.57 16.32 14.89
C PHE A 476 -15.80 17.82 14.62
N ILE A 477 -14.76 18.57 14.27
CA ILE A 477 -14.81 20.00 13.95
C ILE A 477 -15.74 20.24 12.76
N GLU A 478 -15.58 19.48 11.68
CA GLU A 478 -16.39 19.59 10.47
C GLU A 478 -17.88 19.38 10.77
N LYS A 479 -18.21 18.26 11.42
CA LYS A 479 -19.58 17.85 11.71
C LYS A 479 -20.29 18.80 12.68
N ASN A 480 -19.61 19.24 13.74
CA ASN A 480 -20.27 19.92 14.86
C ASN A 480 -20.08 21.45 14.85
N ILE A 481 -18.97 21.95 14.29
CA ILE A 481 -18.60 23.38 14.32
C ILE A 481 -18.92 24.04 12.98
N ILE A 482 -18.48 23.44 11.87
CA ILE A 482 -18.63 24.04 10.55
C ILE A 482 -20.02 23.77 9.96
N ARG A 483 -20.61 22.60 10.24
CA ARG A 483 -21.94 22.18 9.76
C ARG A 483 -22.07 22.27 8.23
N LYS A 484 -21.06 21.78 7.50
CA LYS A 484 -21.11 21.62 6.04
C LYS A 484 -21.08 20.14 5.67
N ASP A 485 -21.83 19.76 4.64
CA ASP A 485 -21.82 18.41 4.02
C ASP A 485 -20.58 18.18 3.12
N LYS A 486 -19.56 19.06 3.20
CA LYS A 486 -18.34 19.02 2.39
C LYS A 486 -17.09 19.37 3.20
N TYR A 487 -16.04 18.62 2.91
CA TYR A 487 -14.69 18.73 3.47
C TYR A 487 -13.98 20.01 3.02
N GLU A 488 -14.32 21.11 3.68
CA GLU A 488 -13.60 22.38 3.63
C GLU A 488 -13.52 22.93 5.05
N VAL A 489 -12.63 22.37 5.87
CA VAL A 489 -12.28 22.99 7.15
C VAL A 489 -11.53 24.28 6.84
N PRO A 490 -12.04 25.47 7.19
CA PRO A 490 -11.32 26.70 6.94
C PRO A 490 -9.98 26.62 7.67
N GLU A 491 -8.89 26.86 6.93
CA GLU A 491 -7.52 26.95 7.45
C GLU A 491 -7.47 27.86 8.69
N GLU A 492 -8.31 28.90 8.72
CA GLU A 492 -8.47 29.82 9.84
C GLU A 492 -8.92 29.15 11.15
N ILE A 493 -9.78 28.12 11.12
CA ILE A 493 -10.24 27.41 12.33
C ILE A 493 -9.12 26.55 12.90
N LEU A 494 -8.39 25.82 12.04
CA LEU A 494 -7.27 24.96 12.45
C LEU A 494 -6.08 25.79 12.92
N TYR A 495 -5.81 26.89 12.22
CA TYR A 495 -4.83 27.89 12.61
C TYR A 495 -5.18 28.52 13.96
N ASN A 496 -6.44 28.88 14.19
CA ASN A 496 -6.86 29.52 15.45
C ASN A 496 -6.85 28.55 16.63
N LEU A 497 -7.13 27.26 16.39
CA LEU A 497 -7.05 26.21 17.40
C LEU A 497 -5.65 26.03 17.96
N TYR A 498 -4.64 26.04 17.10
CA TYR A 498 -3.27 25.73 17.50
C TYR A 498 -2.38 26.97 17.73
N PHE A 499 -2.64 28.07 17.03
CA PHE A 499 -1.83 29.29 17.15
C PHE A 499 -2.41 30.38 18.08
N ARG A 500 -3.30 29.98 19.01
CA ARG A 500 -3.76 30.78 20.16
C ARG A 500 -4.39 32.13 19.80
N ARG A 501 -5.27 32.20 18.80
CA ARG A 501 -5.98 33.46 18.43
C ARG A 501 -7.48 33.31 18.10
N ALA A 502 -8.33 32.69 18.94
CA ALA A 502 -9.76 33.08 19.06
C ALA A 502 -10.54 32.36 20.20
N ALA A 503 -11.56 33.08 20.73
CA ALA A 503 -12.71 32.74 21.58
C ALA A 503 -12.59 31.61 22.65
N ARG A 504 -12.63 32.00 23.94
CA ARG A 504 -12.53 31.14 25.13
C ARG A 504 -13.50 29.91 25.19
N PRO A 505 -14.75 29.94 24.66
CA PRO A 505 -15.66 28.79 24.77
C PRO A 505 -15.29 27.60 23.86
N LEU A 506 -15.03 27.84 22.56
CA LEU A 506 -14.66 26.78 21.60
C LEU A 506 -13.32 26.15 21.96
N LYS A 507 -12.41 26.95 22.53
CA LYS A 507 -11.11 26.45 23.01
C LYS A 507 -11.28 25.36 24.08
N LYS A 508 -12.24 25.51 25.01
CA LYS A 508 -12.39 24.59 26.14
C LYS A 508 -12.79 23.18 25.70
N ILE A 509 -13.78 23.05 24.81
CA ILE A 509 -14.21 21.73 24.32
C ILE A 509 -13.12 21.06 23.48
N LEU A 510 -12.42 21.81 22.64
CA LEU A 510 -11.38 21.26 21.77
C LEU A 510 -10.12 20.89 22.57
N ASP A 511 -9.77 21.64 23.62
CA ASP A 511 -8.73 21.27 24.57
C ASP A 511 -9.09 19.96 25.32
N ILE A 512 -10.35 19.83 25.77
CA ILE A 512 -10.83 18.59 26.43
C ILE A 512 -10.82 17.41 25.47
N LEU A 513 -11.32 17.59 24.25
CA LEU A 513 -11.35 16.55 23.23
C LEU A 513 -9.93 16.11 22.86
N LEU A 514 -9.01 17.05 22.62
CA LEU A 514 -7.62 16.75 22.34
C LEU A 514 -6.97 16.00 23.52
N ASN A 515 -7.28 16.37 24.77
CA ASN A 515 -6.81 15.63 25.95
C ASN A 515 -7.34 14.19 25.98
N VAL A 516 -8.63 13.97 25.69
CA VAL A 516 -9.21 12.62 25.56
C VAL A 516 -8.46 11.81 24.50
N LEU A 517 -8.24 12.39 23.32
CA LEU A 517 -7.55 11.72 22.22
C LEU A 517 -6.07 11.44 22.55
N ASN A 518 -5.37 12.34 23.26
CA ASN A 518 -3.98 12.13 23.69
C ASN A 518 -3.87 11.02 24.75
N ILE A 519 -4.84 10.92 25.67
CA ILE A 519 -4.89 9.83 26.64
C ILE A 519 -5.23 8.50 25.95
N TRP A 520 -6.11 8.52 24.94
CA TRP A 520 -6.37 7.35 24.09
C TRP A 520 -5.08 6.86 23.41
N GLU A 521 -4.39 7.73 22.67
CA GLU A 521 -3.14 7.40 21.97
C GLU A 521 -2.09 6.84 22.95
N SER A 522 -1.73 7.60 23.99
CA SER A 522 -0.68 7.20 24.93
C SER A 522 -0.97 5.88 25.65
N LYS A 523 -2.24 5.60 25.97
CA LYS A 523 -2.65 4.36 26.62
C LYS A 523 -2.47 3.13 25.71
N LEU A 524 -2.75 3.27 24.42
CA LEU A 524 -2.62 2.18 23.45
C LEU A 524 -1.16 1.94 23.08
N ILE A 525 -0.42 3.01 22.80
CA ILE A 525 1.03 2.94 22.56
C ILE A 525 1.74 2.28 23.75
N GLY A 526 1.40 2.67 24.98
CA GLY A 526 1.97 2.06 26.19
C GLY A 526 1.66 0.57 26.33
N LYS A 527 0.54 0.07 25.79
CA LYS A 527 0.22 -1.37 25.76
C LYS A 527 1.04 -2.13 24.73
N ILE A 528 1.22 -1.53 23.55
CA ILE A 528 1.98 -2.12 22.44
C ILE A 528 3.45 -2.23 22.80
N LEU A 529 4.03 -1.15 23.31
CA LEU A 529 5.46 -1.06 23.63
C LEU A 529 5.86 -1.82 24.89
N LYS A 530 4.90 -2.25 25.73
CA LYS A 530 5.20 -2.90 27.02
C LYS A 530 6.15 -4.10 26.91
N ASN A 531 6.12 -4.83 25.78
CA ASN A 531 6.94 -6.03 25.56
C ASN A 531 7.99 -5.85 24.44
N LEU A 532 8.19 -4.62 23.96
CA LEU A 532 9.13 -4.29 22.90
C LEU A 532 10.31 -3.52 23.52
N LYS A 533 11.53 -4.01 23.30
CA LYS A 533 12.74 -3.28 23.66
C LYS A 533 13.09 -2.37 22.48
N ALA A 534 12.49 -1.20 22.46
CA ALA A 534 12.68 -0.20 21.41
C ALA A 534 13.16 1.11 22.02
N ASP A 535 14.08 1.76 21.33
CA ASP A 535 14.62 3.05 21.76
C ASP A 535 13.68 4.21 21.34
N TYR A 536 13.33 5.07 22.29
CA TYR A 536 12.40 6.18 22.03
C TYR A 536 12.99 7.23 21.07
N ILE A 537 14.29 7.48 21.12
CA ILE A 537 14.96 8.43 20.24
C ILE A 537 14.92 7.91 18.81
N LEU A 538 15.26 6.63 18.59
CA LEU A 538 15.16 6.01 17.27
C LEU A 538 13.72 6.00 16.74
N ILE A 539 12.73 5.63 17.58
CA ILE A 539 11.31 5.73 17.20
C ILE A 539 10.99 7.15 16.72
N THR A 540 11.45 8.18 17.45
CA THR A 540 11.15 9.57 17.12
C THR A 540 11.78 9.99 15.79
N TYR A 541 13.00 9.55 15.49
CA TYR A 541 13.66 9.77 14.19
C TYR A 541 12.84 9.24 13.02
N PHE A 542 12.46 7.97 13.06
CA PHE A 542 11.68 7.35 11.99
C PHE A 542 10.23 7.86 11.96
N TYR A 543 9.70 8.34 13.09
CA TYR A 543 8.38 8.94 13.15
C TYR A 543 8.38 10.29 12.40
N ILE A 544 9.43 11.11 12.60
CA ILE A 544 9.62 12.35 11.85
C ILE A 544 9.76 12.04 10.36
N GLU A 545 10.58 11.04 9.99
CA GLU A 545 10.69 10.59 8.59
C GLU A 545 9.31 10.30 7.99
N ARG A 546 8.50 9.46 8.66
CA ARG A 546 7.17 9.10 8.19
C ARG A 546 6.23 10.31 8.08
N ALA A 547 6.26 11.22 9.05
CA ALA A 547 5.43 12.42 9.01
C ALA A 547 5.83 13.38 7.87
N LEU A 548 7.12 13.50 7.54
CA LEU A 548 7.60 14.27 6.39
C LEU A 548 7.19 13.63 5.06
N HIS A 549 7.26 12.30 4.97
CA HIS A 549 6.79 11.52 3.83
C HIS A 549 5.28 11.70 3.59
N GLU A 550 4.47 11.61 4.64
CA GLU A 550 3.04 11.90 4.57
C GLU A 550 2.79 13.35 4.15
N LEU A 551 3.53 14.31 4.71
CA LEU A 551 3.40 15.72 4.32
C LEU A 551 3.63 15.92 2.82
N ASN A 552 4.69 15.32 2.27
CA ASN A 552 4.96 15.38 0.84
C ASN A 552 3.83 14.76 0.01
N TYR A 553 3.34 13.59 0.41
CA TYR A 553 2.23 12.90 -0.26
C TYR A 553 0.94 13.73 -0.23
N GLU A 554 0.55 14.25 0.94
CA GLU A 554 -0.69 15.01 1.08
C GLU A 554 -0.61 16.36 0.32
N ILE A 555 0.58 16.97 0.19
CA ILE A 555 0.83 18.11 -0.71
C ILE A 555 0.47 17.77 -2.15
N LEU A 556 0.90 16.61 -2.64
CA LEU A 556 0.67 16.25 -4.04
C LEU A 556 -0.77 15.80 -4.30
N PHE A 557 -1.38 15.04 -3.38
CA PHE A 557 -2.59 14.27 -3.68
C PHE A 557 -3.84 14.68 -2.89
N ARG A 558 -3.71 15.18 -1.65
CA ARG A 558 -4.86 15.56 -0.80
C ARG A 558 -4.56 16.80 0.05
N PRO A 559 -4.56 18.00 -0.55
CA PRO A 559 -4.13 19.21 0.16
C PRO A 559 -4.88 19.50 1.48
N ASN A 560 -6.14 19.08 1.60
CA ASN A 560 -6.93 19.24 2.81
C ASN A 560 -6.43 18.38 4.00
N MET A 561 -5.62 17.35 3.77
CA MET A 561 -5.12 16.43 4.79
C MET A 561 -3.73 16.81 5.34
N ILE A 562 -3.06 17.80 4.74
CA ILE A 562 -1.72 18.28 5.14
C ILE A 562 -1.65 18.70 6.61
N ILE A 563 -2.75 19.19 7.17
CA ILE A 563 -2.80 19.55 8.58
C ILE A 563 -2.45 18.37 9.49
N ILE A 564 -2.78 17.13 9.12
CA ILE A 564 -2.54 15.94 9.95
C ILE A 564 -1.04 15.72 10.20
N PRO A 565 -0.15 15.62 9.18
CA PRO A 565 1.29 15.49 9.43
C PRO A 565 1.90 16.72 10.10
N ILE A 566 1.43 17.94 9.81
CA ILE A 566 1.91 19.15 10.50
C ILE A 566 1.59 19.11 12.00
N LEU A 567 0.38 18.69 12.38
CA LEU A 567 0.01 18.54 13.78
C LEU A 567 0.82 17.43 14.46
N GLY A 568 1.11 16.33 13.76
CA GLY A 568 1.99 15.28 14.24
C GLY A 568 3.40 15.78 14.54
N LEU A 569 4.01 16.54 13.64
CA LEU A 569 5.32 17.17 13.84
C LEU A 569 5.28 18.18 15.00
N LYS A 570 4.23 18.99 15.07
CA LYS A 570 4.08 19.97 16.14
C LYS A 570 4.01 19.32 17.53
N GLU A 571 3.34 18.19 17.68
CA GLU A 571 3.30 17.48 18.97
C GLU A 571 4.68 17.03 19.44
N ILE A 572 5.58 16.67 18.52
CA ILE A 572 6.96 16.30 18.88
C ILE A 572 7.69 17.51 19.46
N ILE A 573 7.49 18.69 18.87
CA ILE A 573 8.06 19.95 19.38
C ILE A 573 7.49 20.31 20.76
N ASP A 574 6.18 20.10 20.96
CA ASP A 574 5.49 20.50 22.19
C ASP A 574 5.70 19.53 23.36
N LYS A 575 5.98 18.24 23.10
CA LYS A 575 6.31 17.20 24.11
C LYS A 575 7.72 17.38 24.72
N ARG A 576 8.20 18.62 24.83
CA ARG A 576 9.54 19.02 25.27
C ARG A 576 10.09 18.24 26.45
#